data_AF-E6UGU9-F1
#
_entry.id   AF-E6UGU9-F1
#
_cell.length_a   1.000
_cell.length_b   1.000
_cell.length_c   1.000
_cell.angle_alpha   90.00
_cell.angle_beta   90.00
_cell.angle_gamma   90.00
#
_symmetry.space_group_name_H-M   'P 1'
#
loop_
_entity.id
_entity.type
_entity.pdbx_description
1 polymer ?
#
loop_
_entity_poly.entity_id
_entity_poly.type
_entity_poly.pdbx_seq_one_letter_code
_entity_poly.pdbx_strand_id
1 'polypeptide(L)'
;MKISRFFAGLCSAALAASILPVSAEESKTAFCEAVPDNVRILGRTVYNDDSLWLANSVSGVEFTVTGTQVTFNLNVSGDPTRIGVYLNGQLYQRGLIGGSSKKGSVTVPLAEGENTVRLIKLSESMQSELGIDSIETDAGSTIKPTSAKERKLEFIGDSITCGYGIDLPLKDPSTGENNKFSTLSEDASKTYAYQIASMFDSDVDLFSMSGCGVWCNYGGSRDHTMEKYYRKTSLNTWNSISSQDYVPIQDFDWDHSQYQPDCIVIDLGTNDWTYFDSHENEKEKFEDSYTDLLKLVRECSPDAKIVCTLGMMGAELYPQIKNAVDEYKSDTGDKEVYTLKLGQIDPAQEGYGVDYHPLAASNTRVAENELGPFIAGIMGWDLGPMPDDGTLTHTPDDLTVGEYHEQPADNVSDQSESSDPESDVSESSTSSAVSSTSSASSVSESTSSFRTTTNPIQSEDNPTTGMAGGMAMIALMGGAVIASKRKK
;
A
#
# COMPACT_ATOMS: atom_id res chain seq x y z
N MET A 1 20.97 85.77 -42.42
CA MET A 1 21.88 84.88 -41.67
C MET A 1 21.06 83.78 -40.98
N LYS A 2 21.67 82.80 -40.29
CA LYS A 2 20.97 81.71 -39.56
C LYS A 2 19.99 82.30 -38.52
N ILE A 3 18.88 81.64 -38.13
CA ILE A 3 18.80 80.46 -37.23
C ILE A 3 17.50 79.65 -37.48
N SER A 4 17.44 78.40 -37.00
CA SER A 4 16.36 77.41 -37.21
C SER A 4 16.35 76.37 -36.06
N ARG A 5 15.28 75.63 -35.73
CA ARG A 5 13.94 75.46 -36.33
C ARG A 5 12.86 76.07 -35.38
N PHE A 6 11.80 75.45 -34.80
CA PHE A 6 11.20 74.10 -34.82
C PHE A 6 9.76 74.13 -34.23
N PHE A 7 8.82 73.33 -34.77
CA PHE A 7 7.68 72.73 -34.04
C PHE A 7 7.28 71.41 -34.73
N ALA A 8 6.54 70.53 -34.02
CA ALA A 8 6.36 69.13 -34.39
C ALA A 8 5.12 68.84 -35.27
N GLY A 9 5.18 67.73 -36.00
CA GLY A 9 4.02 67.03 -36.56
C GLY A 9 4.21 65.53 -36.37
N LEU A 10 3.28 64.86 -35.69
CA LEU A 10 3.28 63.40 -35.56
C LEU A 10 2.76 62.78 -36.88
N CYS A 11 3.31 61.63 -37.25
CA CYS A 11 2.69 60.69 -38.19
C CYS A 11 2.81 59.29 -37.59
N SER A 12 1.69 58.76 -37.11
CA SER A 12 1.61 57.40 -36.58
C SER A 12 1.62 56.40 -37.73
N ALA A 13 2.63 55.54 -37.80
CA ALA A 13 2.63 54.38 -38.67
C ALA A 13 2.08 53.17 -37.88
N ALA A 14 0.98 52.59 -38.35
CA ALA A 14 0.44 51.36 -37.75
C ALA A 14 1.24 50.15 -38.24
N LEU A 15 1.76 49.35 -37.29
CA LEU A 15 2.41 48.08 -37.60
C LEU A 15 1.35 46.96 -37.50
N ALA A 16 0.94 46.42 -38.64
CA ALA A 16 0.01 45.29 -38.69
C ALA A 16 0.77 43.99 -38.39
N ALA A 17 0.77 43.56 -37.13
CA ALA A 17 1.28 42.25 -36.74
C ALA A 17 0.31 41.15 -37.20
N SER A 18 0.75 40.31 -38.13
CA SER A 18 0.00 39.13 -38.57
C SER A 18 0.06 38.05 -37.51
N ILE A 19 -0.92 38.02 -36.61
CA ILE A 19 -1.15 36.90 -35.70
C ILE A 19 -1.63 35.73 -36.55
N LEU A 20 -0.74 34.78 -36.85
CA LEU A 20 -1.15 33.45 -37.27
C LEU A 20 -1.74 32.74 -36.03
N PRO A 21 -2.96 32.18 -36.09
CA PRO A 21 -3.41 31.28 -35.06
C PRO A 21 -2.53 30.03 -35.14
N VAL A 22 -1.71 29.79 -34.11
CA VAL A 22 -1.22 28.44 -33.84
C VAL A 22 -2.46 27.65 -33.44
N SER A 23 -2.95 26.81 -34.35
CA SER A 23 -3.82 25.73 -33.93
C SER A 23 -2.97 24.86 -33.01
N ALA A 24 -3.37 24.73 -31.75
CA ALA A 24 -3.06 23.49 -31.07
C ALA A 24 -3.72 22.38 -31.91
N GLU A 25 -2.95 21.38 -32.30
CA GLU A 25 -3.54 20.08 -32.53
C GLU A 25 -3.93 19.57 -31.14
N GLU A 26 -5.21 19.29 -30.93
CA GLU A 26 -5.64 18.58 -29.73
C GLU A 26 -4.90 17.23 -29.74
N SER A 27 -3.97 17.02 -28.79
CA SER A 27 -3.36 15.70 -28.64
C SER A 27 -4.49 14.74 -28.32
N LYS A 28 -4.78 13.85 -29.26
CA LYS A 28 -5.77 12.80 -29.02
C LYS A 28 -5.20 11.92 -27.94
N THR A 29 -5.96 11.65 -26.90
CA THR A 29 -5.52 10.76 -25.82
C THR A 29 -5.95 9.32 -26.11
N ALA A 30 -5.29 8.38 -25.46
CA ALA A 30 -5.55 6.96 -25.55
C ALA A 30 -5.53 6.36 -24.13
N PHE A 31 -6.60 5.64 -23.79
CA PHE A 31 -6.79 4.99 -22.50
C PHE A 31 -6.43 3.51 -22.57
N CYS A 32 -5.84 2.99 -21.50
CA CYS A 32 -5.57 1.58 -21.32
C CYS A 32 -5.84 1.14 -19.88
N GLU A 33 -6.37 -0.07 -19.72
CA GLU A 33 -6.55 -0.73 -18.44
C GLU A 33 -5.20 -1.21 -17.90
N ALA A 34 -5.05 -1.27 -16.57
CA ALA A 34 -3.83 -1.71 -15.88
C ALA A 34 -3.58 -3.24 -15.93
N VAL A 35 -3.99 -3.91 -17.01
CA VAL A 35 -3.96 -5.38 -17.17
C VAL A 35 -2.55 -5.93 -17.48
N PRO A 36 -2.28 -7.22 -17.20
CA PRO A 36 -0.96 -7.84 -17.44
C PRO A 36 -0.39 -7.72 -18.87
N ASP A 37 -1.24 -7.59 -19.89
CA ASP A 37 -0.81 -7.38 -21.28
C ASP A 37 -0.26 -5.95 -21.52
N ASN A 38 -0.65 -4.99 -20.67
CA ASN A 38 -0.24 -3.58 -20.75
C ASN A 38 0.84 -3.23 -19.71
N VAL A 39 0.73 -3.75 -18.48
CA VAL A 39 1.60 -3.37 -17.34
C VAL A 39 1.99 -4.58 -16.49
N ARG A 40 3.15 -4.51 -15.86
CA ARG A 40 3.59 -5.49 -14.86
C ARG A 40 2.96 -5.13 -13.52
N ILE A 41 2.08 -6.00 -13.02
CA ILE A 41 1.47 -5.88 -11.69
C ILE A 41 2.51 -6.24 -10.62
N LEU A 42 2.47 -5.52 -9.49
CA LEU A 42 3.40 -5.63 -8.36
C LEU A 42 2.63 -5.88 -7.05
N GLY A 43 3.09 -6.84 -6.24
CA GLY A 43 2.43 -7.26 -4.99
C GLY A 43 1.06 -7.91 -5.20
N ARG A 44 0.33 -8.19 -4.11
CA ARG A 44 -1.06 -8.69 -4.20
C ARG A 44 -2.04 -7.59 -4.61
N THR A 45 -2.85 -7.88 -5.62
CA THR A 45 -3.84 -6.95 -6.20
C THR A 45 -5.10 -7.69 -6.63
N VAL A 46 -6.25 -7.00 -6.70
CA VAL A 46 -7.52 -7.57 -7.17
C VAL A 46 -8.18 -6.63 -8.19
N TYR A 47 -8.79 -7.22 -9.22
CA TYR A 47 -9.80 -6.52 -10.02
C TYR A 47 -11.14 -6.56 -9.31
N ASN A 48 -11.68 -5.39 -8.96
CA ASN A 48 -13.04 -5.24 -8.49
C ASN A 48 -13.68 -4.07 -9.24
N ASP A 49 -14.84 -4.34 -9.83
CA ASP A 49 -15.44 -3.53 -10.89
C ASP A 49 -14.42 -3.28 -12.01
N ASP A 50 -14.36 -2.07 -12.59
CA ASP A 50 -13.48 -1.75 -13.73
C ASP A 50 -12.05 -1.32 -13.32
N SER A 51 -11.73 -1.28 -12.02
CA SER A 51 -10.43 -0.78 -11.50
C SER A 51 -9.51 -1.90 -11.00
N LEU A 52 -8.19 -1.73 -11.18
CA LEU A 52 -7.18 -2.56 -10.51
C LEU A 52 -6.92 -2.00 -9.11
N TRP A 53 -7.23 -2.77 -8.07
CA TRP A 53 -7.09 -2.33 -6.69
C TRP A 53 -5.80 -2.81 -6.01
N LEU A 54 -5.14 -1.85 -5.36
CA LEU A 54 -3.88 -1.94 -4.65
C LEU A 54 -4.15 -1.78 -3.15
N ALA A 55 -3.96 -2.85 -2.38
CA ALA A 55 -4.30 -2.87 -0.95
C ALA A 55 -3.07 -2.82 -0.05
N ASN A 56 -2.10 -3.71 -0.27
CA ASN A 56 -0.95 -3.83 0.61
C ASN A 56 0.11 -2.77 0.29
N SER A 57 1.03 -2.54 1.22
CA SER A 57 2.20 -1.69 0.99
C SER A 57 3.03 -2.17 -0.21
N VAL A 58 3.61 -1.24 -0.96
CA VAL A 58 4.39 -1.40 -2.21
C VAL A 58 3.72 -2.16 -3.37
N SER A 59 2.45 -2.56 -3.24
CA SER A 59 1.65 -3.00 -4.38
C SER A 59 1.49 -1.88 -5.42
N GLY A 60 1.41 -2.23 -6.71
CA GLY A 60 1.52 -1.24 -7.78
C GLY A 60 1.58 -1.80 -9.19
N VAL A 61 2.03 -0.96 -10.13
CA VAL A 61 2.24 -1.31 -11.54
C VAL A 61 3.52 -0.68 -12.11
N GLU A 62 4.18 -1.37 -13.04
CA GLU A 62 5.33 -0.85 -13.80
C GLU A 62 5.26 -1.23 -15.29
N PHE A 63 5.64 -0.30 -16.16
CA PHE A 63 5.59 -0.51 -17.61
C PHE A 63 6.61 0.36 -18.34
N THR A 64 6.94 -0.01 -19.58
CA THR A 64 7.58 0.92 -20.52
C THR A 64 6.52 1.67 -21.33
N VAL A 65 6.75 2.96 -21.56
CA VAL A 65 5.83 3.85 -22.30
C VAL A 65 6.60 4.82 -23.19
N THR A 66 6.08 5.04 -24.40
CA THR A 66 6.51 6.13 -25.29
C THR A 66 5.47 7.25 -25.28
N GLY A 67 5.85 8.50 -25.53
CA GLY A 67 4.92 9.63 -25.62
C GLY A 67 5.51 10.93 -25.08
N THR A 68 4.65 11.90 -24.77
CA THR A 68 5.00 13.16 -24.10
C THR A 68 4.59 13.17 -22.63
N GLN A 69 3.56 12.42 -22.26
CA GLN A 69 3.13 12.19 -20.88
C GLN A 69 2.44 10.83 -20.70
N VAL A 70 2.32 10.40 -19.44
CA VAL A 70 1.35 9.38 -18.99
C VAL A 70 0.61 9.89 -17.76
N THR A 71 -0.70 9.66 -17.68
CA THR A 71 -1.55 10.07 -16.56
C THR A 71 -2.23 8.85 -15.93
N PHE A 72 -2.06 8.68 -14.62
CA PHE A 72 -2.81 7.71 -13.84
C PHE A 72 -4.09 8.34 -13.31
N ASN A 73 -5.24 7.73 -13.57
CA ASN A 73 -6.53 8.11 -13.02
C ASN A 73 -6.86 7.17 -11.84
N LEU A 74 -7.09 7.74 -10.65
CA LEU A 74 -7.01 7.02 -9.38
C LEU A 74 -8.25 7.23 -8.49
N ASN A 75 -8.64 6.18 -7.78
CA ASN A 75 -9.74 6.12 -6.82
C ASN A 75 -9.24 5.61 -5.46
N VAL A 76 -9.81 6.05 -4.34
CA VAL A 76 -9.30 5.79 -2.98
C VAL A 76 -10.44 5.44 -2.03
N SER A 77 -10.35 4.28 -1.39
CA SER A 77 -11.18 3.89 -0.25
C SER A 77 -10.39 4.06 1.07
N GLY A 78 -11.06 4.38 2.17
CA GLY A 78 -10.41 4.73 3.44
C GLY A 78 -9.82 6.15 3.46
N ASP A 79 -8.71 6.35 4.19
CA ASP A 79 -7.98 7.62 4.31
C ASP A 79 -7.25 8.01 3.00
N PRO A 80 -6.71 9.24 2.87
CA PRO A 80 -5.94 9.63 1.69
C PRO A 80 -4.71 8.73 1.52
N THR A 81 -4.64 7.94 0.45
CA THR A 81 -3.53 6.99 0.22
C THR A 81 -2.23 7.71 -0.12
N ARG A 82 -1.11 7.29 0.49
CA ARG A 82 0.22 7.74 0.07
C ARG A 82 0.75 6.89 -1.08
N ILE A 83 1.34 7.55 -2.08
CA ILE A 83 1.91 6.90 -3.27
C ILE A 83 3.32 7.39 -3.57
N GLY A 84 4.08 6.56 -4.27
CA GLY A 84 5.35 6.90 -4.91
C GLY A 84 5.29 6.58 -6.40
N VAL A 85 5.67 7.54 -7.24
CA VAL A 85 5.74 7.40 -8.70
C VAL A 85 7.19 7.62 -9.14
N TYR A 86 7.70 6.67 -9.91
CA TYR A 86 9.09 6.62 -10.36
C TYR A 86 9.14 6.70 -11.89
N LEU A 87 10.08 7.49 -12.40
CA LEU A 87 10.37 7.65 -13.82
C LEU A 87 11.82 7.21 -14.07
N ASN A 88 12.03 6.25 -14.98
CA ASN A 88 13.34 5.72 -15.36
C ASN A 88 14.21 5.26 -14.17
N GLY A 89 13.58 4.69 -13.13
CA GLY A 89 14.25 4.20 -11.92
C GLY A 89 14.63 5.27 -10.88
N GLN A 90 14.11 6.49 -11.01
CA GLN A 90 14.27 7.59 -10.06
C GLN A 90 12.89 8.02 -9.54
N LEU A 91 12.78 8.41 -8.27
CA LEU A 91 11.54 8.97 -7.72
C LEU A 91 11.21 10.27 -8.46
N TYR A 92 10.05 10.31 -9.11
CA TYR A 92 9.53 11.50 -9.80
C TYR A 92 8.58 12.29 -8.90
N GLN A 93 7.69 11.59 -8.18
CA GLN A 93 6.70 12.22 -7.31
C GLN A 93 6.38 11.32 -6.10
N ARG A 94 6.17 11.94 -4.94
CA ARG A 94 5.59 11.33 -3.75
C ARG A 94 4.49 12.25 -3.21
N GLY A 95 3.36 11.69 -2.79
CA GLY A 95 2.19 12.50 -2.44
C GLY A 95 1.03 11.70 -1.83
N LEU A 96 -0.05 12.42 -1.52
CA LEU A 96 -1.34 11.85 -1.11
C LEU A 96 -2.38 11.99 -2.23
N ILE A 97 -3.24 10.97 -2.37
CA ILE A 97 -4.37 10.93 -3.30
C ILE A 97 -5.69 10.79 -2.51
N GLY A 98 -6.81 11.22 -3.09
CA GLY A 98 -8.15 10.89 -2.59
C GLY A 98 -8.75 11.85 -1.56
N GLY A 99 -7.95 12.64 -0.83
CA GLY A 99 -8.37 13.80 -0.01
C GLY A 99 -9.83 13.80 0.50
N SER A 100 -10.64 14.72 -0.03
CA SER A 100 -12.10 14.79 0.17
C SER A 100 -12.92 14.26 -1.01
N SER A 101 -12.32 14.14 -2.19
CA SER A 101 -12.94 13.71 -3.46
C SER A 101 -13.08 12.19 -3.60
N LYS A 102 -12.29 11.43 -2.84
CA LYS A 102 -11.96 10.00 -3.04
C LYS A 102 -11.39 9.65 -4.41
N LYS A 103 -11.11 10.63 -5.27
CA LYS A 103 -10.41 10.47 -6.55
C LYS A 103 -9.27 11.48 -6.73
N GLY A 104 -8.33 11.15 -7.62
CA GLY A 104 -7.23 12.03 -8.01
C GLY A 104 -6.57 11.58 -9.31
N SER A 105 -5.64 12.39 -9.82
CA SER A 105 -4.85 12.06 -11.01
C SER A 105 -3.37 12.38 -10.80
N VAL A 106 -2.49 11.64 -11.48
CA VAL A 106 -1.04 11.89 -11.46
C VAL A 106 -0.47 11.84 -12.87
N THR A 107 0.03 12.98 -13.35
CA THR A 107 0.63 13.11 -14.68
C THR A 107 2.16 13.14 -14.60
N VAL A 108 2.80 12.22 -15.31
CA VAL A 108 4.26 12.11 -15.45
C VAL A 108 4.64 12.55 -16.87
N PRO A 109 5.40 13.65 -17.04
CA PRO A 109 5.95 14.04 -18.34
C PRO A 109 7.08 13.08 -18.72
N LEU A 110 7.15 12.74 -20.01
CA LEU A 110 8.08 11.77 -20.56
C LEU A 110 9.18 12.45 -21.39
N ALA A 111 10.39 11.88 -21.36
CA ALA A 111 11.45 12.27 -22.29
C ALA A 111 11.24 11.61 -23.67
N GLU A 112 11.83 12.19 -24.73
CA GLU A 112 11.77 11.60 -26.08
C GLU A 112 12.36 10.17 -26.09
N GLY A 113 11.52 9.18 -26.44
CA GLY A 113 11.90 7.77 -26.50
C GLY A 113 10.95 6.86 -25.73
N GLU A 114 11.46 5.72 -25.30
CA GLU A 114 10.79 4.80 -24.38
C GLU A 114 11.31 5.07 -22.96
N ASN A 115 10.37 5.24 -22.02
CA ASN A 115 10.62 5.51 -20.60
C ASN A 115 10.03 4.37 -19.77
N THR A 116 10.61 4.07 -18.61
CA THR A 116 9.98 3.17 -17.62
C THR A 116 9.23 4.01 -16.59
N VAL A 117 7.97 3.67 -16.31
CA VAL A 117 7.16 4.34 -15.28
C VAL A 117 6.63 3.29 -14.31
N ARG A 118 6.74 3.58 -13.01
CA ARG A 118 6.20 2.74 -11.91
C ARG A 118 5.39 3.59 -10.94
N LEU A 119 4.20 3.12 -10.58
CA LEU A 119 3.40 3.65 -9.47
C LEU A 119 3.29 2.56 -8.40
N ILE A 120 3.58 2.91 -7.14
CA ILE A 120 3.37 2.04 -5.98
C ILE A 120 2.61 2.76 -4.85
N LYS A 121 1.82 2.00 -4.10
CA LYS A 121 1.21 2.39 -2.83
C LYS A 121 2.25 2.37 -1.72
N LEU A 122 2.27 3.39 -0.86
CA LEU A 122 3.27 3.54 0.22
C LEU A 122 2.70 3.44 1.63
N SER A 123 1.40 3.70 1.80
CA SER A 123 0.67 3.49 3.06
C SER A 123 0.01 2.11 3.10
N GLU A 124 -0.25 1.59 4.29
CA GLU A 124 -0.76 0.22 4.49
C GLU A 124 -2.25 0.01 4.10
N SER A 125 -2.69 -1.25 4.14
CA SER A 125 -4.08 -1.69 3.86
C SER A 125 -5.09 -1.23 4.92
N MET A 126 -4.71 -1.16 6.20
CA MET A 126 -5.61 -0.78 7.30
C MET A 126 -6.15 0.66 7.16
N GLN A 127 -5.35 1.56 6.57
CA GLN A 127 -5.70 2.97 6.44
C GLN A 127 -6.47 3.25 5.14
N SER A 128 -6.04 2.67 4.01
CA SER A 128 -6.62 2.98 2.69
C SER A 128 -6.30 1.94 1.63
N GLU A 129 -7.12 1.90 0.58
CA GLU A 129 -7.00 1.01 -0.59
C GLU A 129 -7.15 1.87 -1.87
N LEU A 130 -6.33 1.62 -2.91
CA LEU A 130 -6.16 2.49 -4.08
C LEU A 130 -6.52 1.77 -5.37
N GLY A 131 -7.55 2.22 -6.08
CA GLY A 131 -7.90 1.77 -7.42
C GLY A 131 -7.15 2.57 -8.50
N ILE A 132 -6.60 1.88 -9.49
CA ILE A 132 -6.23 2.46 -10.78
C ILE A 132 -7.43 2.27 -11.72
N ASP A 133 -8.13 3.36 -12.02
CA ASP A 133 -9.32 3.37 -12.89
C ASP A 133 -8.90 3.34 -14.38
N SER A 134 -7.84 4.06 -14.75
CA SER A 134 -7.24 3.98 -16.10
C SER A 134 -5.83 4.58 -16.16
N ILE A 135 -5.09 4.23 -17.21
CA ILE A 135 -3.82 4.84 -17.59
C ILE A 135 -4.03 5.53 -18.95
N GLU A 136 -3.74 6.83 -19.01
CA GLU A 136 -3.95 7.71 -20.16
C GLU A 136 -2.61 8.14 -20.79
N THR A 137 -2.53 8.14 -22.12
CA THR A 137 -1.32 8.41 -22.91
C THR A 137 -1.67 9.19 -24.20
N ASP A 138 -0.66 9.67 -24.94
CA ASP A 138 -0.86 10.23 -26.28
C ASP A 138 -1.31 9.14 -27.29
N ALA A 139 -2.16 9.49 -28.25
CA ALA A 139 -2.64 8.54 -29.26
C ALA A 139 -1.51 8.08 -30.20
N GLY A 140 -1.24 6.78 -30.19
CA GLY A 140 -0.12 6.16 -30.91
C GLY A 140 1.09 5.88 -30.01
N SER A 141 1.04 6.24 -28.73
CA SER A 141 1.94 5.70 -27.71
C SER A 141 1.88 4.18 -27.65
N THR A 142 3.01 3.57 -27.28
CA THR A 142 3.07 2.14 -26.95
C THR A 142 3.29 1.99 -25.45
N ILE A 143 2.49 1.14 -24.81
CA ILE A 143 2.66 0.69 -23.43
C ILE A 143 3.00 -0.81 -23.42
N LYS A 144 3.87 -1.27 -22.51
CA LYS A 144 4.22 -2.69 -22.35
C LYS A 144 4.59 -3.01 -20.89
N PRO A 145 4.27 -4.21 -20.36
CA PRO A 145 4.79 -4.64 -19.07
C PRO A 145 6.32 -4.67 -19.08
N THR A 146 6.96 -4.25 -17.98
CA THR A 146 8.38 -4.59 -17.77
C THR A 146 8.53 -6.10 -17.52
N SER A 147 9.76 -6.61 -17.58
CA SER A 147 10.02 -8.01 -17.21
C SER A 147 10.00 -8.17 -15.69
N ALA A 148 9.43 -9.28 -15.20
CA ALA A 148 9.58 -9.68 -13.80
C ALA A 148 11.05 -9.93 -13.46
N LYS A 149 11.42 -9.73 -12.18
CA LYS A 149 12.78 -9.99 -11.70
C LYS A 149 13.02 -11.49 -11.53
N GLU A 150 14.29 -11.88 -11.64
CA GLU A 150 14.70 -13.27 -11.41
C GLU A 150 14.60 -13.68 -9.92
N ARG A 151 14.72 -12.70 -9.01
CA ARG A 151 14.66 -12.85 -7.57
C ARG A 151 13.34 -12.33 -7.03
N LYS A 152 12.77 -13.00 -6.04
CA LYS A 152 11.49 -12.67 -5.39
C LYS A 152 11.57 -12.79 -3.88
N LEU A 153 11.09 -11.77 -3.17
CA LEU A 153 10.99 -11.72 -1.72
C LEU A 153 9.55 -11.54 -1.26
N GLU A 154 9.21 -12.03 -0.07
CA GLU A 154 8.00 -11.67 0.66
C GLU A 154 8.37 -11.22 2.08
N PHE A 155 7.72 -10.16 2.58
CA PHE A 155 7.85 -9.71 3.96
C PHE A 155 6.49 -9.74 4.65
N ILE A 156 6.33 -10.65 5.59
CA ILE A 156 5.16 -10.81 6.45
C ILE A 156 5.46 -10.10 7.77
N GLY A 157 4.65 -9.12 8.18
CA GLY A 157 5.03 -8.28 9.32
C GLY A 157 3.96 -7.36 9.89
N ASP A 158 4.38 -6.50 10.81
CA ASP A 158 3.53 -5.50 11.46
C ASP A 158 3.81 -4.05 10.97
N SER A 159 3.50 -3.06 11.81
CA SER A 159 3.74 -1.63 11.56
C SER A 159 5.19 -1.28 11.21
N ILE A 160 6.17 -2.07 11.68
CA ILE A 160 7.59 -1.95 11.31
C ILE A 160 7.77 -2.20 9.81
N THR A 161 7.05 -3.19 9.25
CA THR A 161 7.08 -3.55 7.82
C THR A 161 6.18 -2.64 6.98
N CYS A 162 5.11 -2.07 7.55
CA CYS A 162 4.33 -1.01 6.89
C CYS A 162 5.11 0.30 6.72
N GLY A 163 6.09 0.59 7.59
CA GLY A 163 6.78 1.87 7.65
C GLY A 163 6.02 2.92 8.46
N TYR A 164 5.30 2.49 9.50
CA TYR A 164 4.43 3.33 10.33
C TYR A 164 5.18 4.54 10.91
N GLY A 165 4.77 5.75 10.53
CA GLY A 165 5.33 6.99 11.09
C GLY A 165 6.83 7.23 10.79
N ILE A 166 7.42 6.48 9.86
CA ILE A 166 8.86 6.47 9.53
C ILE A 166 9.40 7.83 9.06
N ASP A 167 8.51 8.70 8.55
CA ASP A 167 8.82 10.05 8.06
C ASP A 167 8.59 11.15 9.11
N LEU A 168 8.15 10.82 10.32
CA LEU A 168 7.74 11.79 11.33
C LEU A 168 8.43 11.57 12.70
N PRO A 169 9.70 12.02 12.85
CA PRO A 169 10.49 11.88 14.07
C PRO A 169 9.85 12.52 15.32
N LEU A 170 9.87 11.81 16.45
CA LEU A 170 9.45 12.32 17.75
C LEU A 170 10.34 13.50 18.18
N LYS A 171 9.69 14.64 18.41
CA LYS A 171 10.35 15.89 18.83
C LYS A 171 10.82 15.82 20.29
N ASP A 172 10.17 15.01 21.10
CA ASP A 172 10.54 14.69 22.48
C ASP A 172 10.17 13.24 22.84
N PRO A 173 11.10 12.28 22.71
CA PRO A 173 10.90 10.90 23.13
C PRO A 173 10.72 10.68 24.65
N SER A 174 10.81 11.72 25.49
CA SER A 174 10.55 11.60 26.93
C SER A 174 9.09 11.86 27.32
N THR A 175 8.32 12.51 26.44
CA THR A 175 6.89 12.75 26.60
C THR A 175 6.03 12.01 25.56
N GLY A 176 6.59 11.73 24.38
CA GLY A 176 5.84 11.17 23.24
C GLY A 176 4.88 12.18 22.60
N GLU A 177 4.91 13.46 22.99
CA GLU A 177 3.93 14.44 22.51
C GLU A 177 4.20 14.94 21.08
N ASN A 178 3.12 15.43 20.45
CA ASN A 178 3.09 16.24 19.23
C ASN A 178 3.39 15.58 17.88
N ASN A 179 3.35 14.24 17.78
CA ASN A 179 3.11 13.55 16.50
C ASN A 179 1.92 12.59 16.67
N LYS A 180 0.98 12.61 15.72
CA LYS A 180 -0.03 11.55 15.55
C LYS A 180 0.23 10.88 14.21
N PHE A 181 -0.03 9.59 14.13
CA PHE A 181 0.05 8.87 12.87
C PHE A 181 -0.95 9.41 11.85
N SER A 182 -0.55 9.34 10.59
CA SER A 182 -1.40 9.44 9.40
C SER A 182 -0.65 8.82 8.22
N THR A 183 -1.36 8.48 7.15
CA THR A 183 -0.77 7.99 5.89
C THR A 183 0.32 8.93 5.34
N LEU A 184 0.25 10.24 5.61
CA LEU A 184 1.27 11.24 5.29
C LEU A 184 2.66 10.91 5.86
N SER A 185 2.70 10.26 7.02
CA SER A 185 3.93 9.93 7.77
C SER A 185 4.41 8.50 7.59
N GLU A 186 3.65 7.68 6.86
CA GLU A 186 3.96 6.28 6.58
C GLU A 186 4.69 6.17 5.24
N ASP A 187 5.76 5.38 5.16
CA ASP A 187 6.50 5.20 3.91
C ASP A 187 7.12 3.81 3.80
N ALA A 188 6.37 2.87 3.20
CA ALA A 188 6.86 1.53 2.94
C ALA A 188 8.17 1.51 2.10
N SER A 189 8.43 2.52 1.26
CA SER A 189 9.68 2.58 0.48
C SER A 189 10.92 2.91 1.31
N LYS A 190 10.75 3.47 2.52
CA LYS A 190 11.84 3.71 3.47
C LYS A 190 12.07 2.52 4.43
N THR A 191 11.27 1.45 4.35
CA THR A 191 11.39 0.29 5.25
C THR A 191 12.62 -0.57 4.95
N TYR A 192 13.05 -1.35 5.95
CA TYR A 192 14.11 -2.35 5.79
C TYR A 192 13.75 -3.36 4.68
N ALA A 193 12.48 -3.73 4.56
CA ALA A 193 11.96 -4.69 3.60
C ALA A 193 12.15 -4.24 2.14
N TYR A 194 11.66 -3.05 1.79
CA TYR A 194 11.81 -2.50 0.44
C TYR A 194 13.28 -2.14 0.12
N GLN A 195 14.05 -1.68 1.11
CA GLN A 195 15.48 -1.45 0.96
C GLN A 195 16.26 -2.74 0.62
N ILE A 196 15.98 -3.85 1.32
CA ILE A 196 16.58 -5.16 1.03
C ILE A 196 16.20 -5.65 -0.37
N ALA A 197 14.92 -5.57 -0.74
CA ALA A 197 14.47 -5.98 -2.07
C ALA A 197 15.16 -5.17 -3.19
N SER A 198 15.32 -3.86 -2.98
CA SER A 198 15.99 -2.99 -3.93
C SER A 198 17.50 -3.29 -4.04
N MET A 199 18.18 -3.58 -2.93
CA MET A 199 19.59 -4.01 -2.95
C MET A 199 19.80 -5.37 -3.63
N PHE A 200 18.80 -6.26 -3.66
CA PHE A 200 18.87 -7.52 -4.39
C PHE A 200 18.42 -7.44 -5.85
N ASP A 201 17.90 -6.30 -6.32
CA ASP A 201 17.18 -6.16 -7.60
C ASP A 201 16.04 -7.19 -7.75
N SER A 202 15.32 -7.46 -6.66
CA SER A 202 14.25 -8.45 -6.58
C SER A 202 12.85 -7.81 -6.62
N ASP A 203 11.88 -8.58 -7.12
CA ASP A 203 10.47 -8.28 -6.87
C ASP A 203 10.12 -8.57 -5.41
N VAL A 204 9.10 -7.88 -4.89
CA VAL A 204 8.73 -7.96 -3.48
C VAL A 204 7.22 -7.84 -3.26
N ASP A 205 6.69 -8.62 -2.32
CA ASP A 205 5.36 -8.45 -1.72
C ASP A 205 5.51 -8.14 -0.23
N LEU A 206 4.79 -7.14 0.28
CA LEU A 206 4.75 -6.79 1.71
C LEU A 206 3.35 -7.12 2.24
N PHE A 207 3.21 -8.24 2.93
CA PHE A 207 1.96 -8.65 3.56
C PHE A 207 1.98 -8.28 5.06
N SER A 208 1.79 -6.99 5.34
CA SER A 208 1.91 -6.42 6.69
C SER A 208 0.74 -5.51 7.08
N MET A 209 0.47 -5.42 8.38
CA MET A 209 -0.57 -4.54 8.93
C MET A 209 -0.24 -4.09 10.37
N SER A 210 -0.43 -2.80 10.66
CA SER A 210 -0.08 -2.15 11.91
C SER A 210 -0.81 -2.74 13.11
N GLY A 211 -0.06 -3.13 14.14
CA GLY A 211 -0.63 -3.76 15.32
C GLY A 211 -1.00 -5.23 15.14
N CYS A 212 -0.77 -5.85 13.98
CA CYS A 212 -1.00 -7.28 13.78
C CYS A 212 -0.01 -8.14 14.58
N GLY A 213 -0.47 -9.32 15.03
CA GLY A 213 0.36 -10.33 15.66
C GLY A 213 0.02 -11.75 15.21
N VAL A 214 0.75 -12.71 15.77
CA VAL A 214 0.63 -14.15 15.43
C VAL A 214 -0.42 -14.81 16.31
N TRP A 215 -0.24 -14.72 17.63
CA TRP A 215 -1.21 -15.13 18.64
C TRP A 215 -2.21 -14.01 18.94
N CYS A 216 -1.82 -12.74 18.98
CA CYS A 216 -2.77 -11.64 19.17
C CYS A 216 -2.25 -10.30 18.65
N ASN A 217 -3.19 -9.50 18.16
CA ASN A 217 -2.94 -8.12 17.78
C ASN A 217 -2.72 -7.24 19.02
N TYR A 218 -2.21 -6.02 18.81
CA TYR A 218 -1.91 -5.04 19.84
C TYR A 218 -3.09 -4.86 20.82
N GLY A 219 -2.82 -5.01 22.12
CA GLY A 219 -3.86 -4.98 23.17
C GLY A 219 -4.58 -6.31 23.40
N GLY A 220 -4.18 -7.40 22.74
CA GLY A 220 -4.57 -8.77 23.09
C GLY A 220 -5.80 -9.35 22.36
N SER A 221 -6.33 -8.71 21.31
CA SER A 221 -7.40 -9.33 20.50
C SER A 221 -6.86 -10.46 19.63
N ARG A 222 -7.60 -11.58 19.58
CA ARG A 222 -7.34 -12.72 18.68
C ARG A 222 -8.14 -12.66 17.39
N ASP A 223 -8.95 -11.63 17.16
CA ASP A 223 -10.00 -11.69 16.13
C ASP A 223 -9.44 -11.63 14.71
N HIS A 224 -8.31 -10.93 14.51
CA HIS A 224 -7.72 -10.68 13.19
C HIS A 224 -6.19 -10.86 13.15
N THR A 225 -5.72 -12.01 13.65
CA THR A 225 -4.32 -12.46 13.59
C THR A 225 -3.86 -12.78 12.16
N MET A 226 -2.54 -12.67 11.91
CA MET A 226 -1.94 -12.86 10.57
C MET A 226 -2.33 -14.20 9.91
N GLU A 227 -2.35 -15.27 10.72
CA GLU A 227 -2.72 -16.64 10.35
C GLU A 227 -4.08 -16.75 9.63
N LYS A 228 -5.03 -15.83 9.90
CA LYS A 228 -6.38 -15.84 9.33
C LYS A 228 -6.48 -15.21 7.95
N TYR A 229 -5.54 -14.31 7.62
CA TYR A 229 -5.61 -13.47 6.43
C TYR A 229 -4.48 -13.73 5.42
N TYR A 230 -3.44 -14.50 5.76
CA TYR A 230 -2.33 -14.75 4.83
C TYR A 230 -2.75 -15.44 3.49
N ARG A 231 -3.93 -16.07 3.43
CA ARG A 231 -4.55 -16.58 2.19
C ARG A 231 -5.45 -15.57 1.45
N LYS A 232 -5.55 -14.33 1.93
CA LYS A 232 -6.32 -13.23 1.32
C LYS A 232 -5.42 -12.30 0.53
N THR A 233 -6.02 -11.51 -0.36
CA THR A 233 -5.31 -10.47 -1.11
C THR A 233 -4.79 -9.38 -0.18
N SER A 234 -5.60 -8.96 0.81
CA SER A 234 -5.17 -8.00 1.83
C SER A 234 -5.52 -8.43 3.25
N LEU A 235 -4.83 -7.84 4.21
CA LEU A 235 -5.17 -7.86 5.62
C LEU A 235 -5.65 -6.46 6.00
N ASN A 236 -6.96 -6.27 6.01
CA ASN A 236 -7.63 -5.17 6.68
C ASN A 236 -8.64 -5.74 7.69
N THR A 237 -8.91 -4.98 8.74
CA THR A 237 -9.62 -5.42 9.94
C THR A 237 -10.44 -4.29 10.57
N TRP A 238 -10.56 -3.14 9.90
CA TRP A 238 -11.24 -1.97 10.45
C TRP A 238 -12.25 -1.39 9.46
N ASN A 239 -13.44 -1.06 9.98
CA ASN A 239 -14.59 -0.57 9.20
C ASN A 239 -14.44 0.92 8.76
N SER A 240 -13.20 1.41 8.62
CA SER A 240 -12.86 2.70 8.00
C SER A 240 -13.06 2.65 6.49
N ILE A 241 -12.85 1.48 5.89
CA ILE A 241 -13.06 1.21 4.47
C ILE A 241 -14.52 0.78 4.27
N SER A 242 -15.37 1.75 3.94
CA SER A 242 -16.76 1.48 3.57
C SER A 242 -17.33 2.56 2.64
N SER A 243 -17.83 2.15 1.48
CA SER A 243 -18.92 2.83 0.77
C SER A 243 -20.06 1.83 0.56
N GLN A 244 -21.21 2.30 0.08
CA GLN A 244 -22.21 1.37 -0.46
C GLN A 244 -21.61 0.65 -1.68
N ASP A 245 -22.04 -0.60 -1.86
CA ASP A 245 -21.67 -1.52 -2.95
C ASP A 245 -20.17 -1.87 -3.10
N TYR A 246 -19.30 -1.45 -2.17
CA TYR A 246 -17.88 -1.85 -2.14
C TYR A 246 -17.71 -3.26 -1.53
N VAL A 247 -16.92 -4.11 -2.19
CA VAL A 247 -16.44 -5.39 -1.65
C VAL A 247 -15.02 -5.19 -1.10
N PRO A 248 -14.78 -5.34 0.22
CA PRO A 248 -13.45 -5.22 0.81
C PRO A 248 -12.42 -6.16 0.17
N ILE A 249 -11.21 -5.67 -0.14
CA ILE A 249 -10.18 -6.48 -0.83
C ILE A 249 -9.73 -7.67 0.03
N GLN A 250 -9.82 -7.53 1.35
CA GLN A 250 -9.56 -8.58 2.35
C GLN A 250 -10.45 -9.82 2.19
N ASP A 251 -11.62 -9.71 1.54
CA ASP A 251 -12.56 -10.81 1.41
C ASP A 251 -12.17 -11.75 0.24
N PHE A 252 -11.37 -11.26 -0.71
CA PHE A 252 -10.87 -12.03 -1.86
C PHE A 252 -9.69 -12.93 -1.45
N ASP A 253 -9.73 -14.20 -1.87
CA ASP A 253 -8.62 -15.13 -1.70
C ASP A 253 -7.46 -14.82 -2.65
N TRP A 254 -6.22 -14.94 -2.17
CA TRP A 254 -5.00 -14.79 -2.98
C TRP A 254 -4.53 -16.14 -3.50
N ASP A 255 -4.37 -16.22 -4.83
CA ASP A 255 -3.74 -17.35 -5.49
C ASP A 255 -2.20 -17.22 -5.44
N HIS A 256 -1.63 -17.80 -4.39
CA HIS A 256 -0.19 -17.88 -4.15
C HIS A 256 0.62 -18.48 -5.31
N SER A 257 0.00 -19.19 -6.27
CA SER A 257 0.72 -19.68 -7.45
C SER A 257 1.16 -18.55 -8.41
N GLN A 258 0.54 -17.37 -8.32
CA GLN A 258 0.92 -16.18 -9.10
C GLN A 258 2.25 -15.57 -8.63
N TYR A 259 2.56 -15.69 -7.32
CA TYR A 259 3.78 -15.16 -6.74
C TYR A 259 4.39 -16.16 -5.73
N GLN A 260 5.34 -16.95 -6.22
CA GLN A 260 6.20 -17.80 -5.38
C GLN A 260 7.51 -17.06 -5.09
N PRO A 261 7.78 -16.65 -3.83
CA PRO A 261 9.03 -16.02 -3.42
C PRO A 261 10.17 -17.04 -3.23
N ASP A 262 11.41 -16.64 -3.48
CA ASP A 262 12.59 -17.47 -3.15
C ASP A 262 12.90 -17.43 -1.64
N CYS A 263 12.61 -16.29 -0.99
CA CYS A 263 12.78 -16.09 0.44
C CYS A 263 11.63 -15.25 1.04
N ILE A 264 11.12 -15.68 2.19
CA ILE A 264 10.08 -15.04 2.99
C ILE A 264 10.70 -14.60 4.30
N VAL A 265 10.44 -13.37 4.72
CA VAL A 265 10.78 -12.86 6.06
C VAL A 265 9.50 -12.76 6.87
N ILE A 266 9.56 -13.18 8.15
CA ILE A 266 8.46 -13.02 9.10
C ILE A 266 8.97 -12.16 10.27
N ASP A 267 8.66 -10.87 10.29
CA ASP A 267 8.98 -9.94 11.38
C ASP A 267 7.71 -9.68 12.20
N LEU A 268 7.39 -10.62 13.09
CA LEU A 268 6.19 -10.61 13.92
C LEU A 268 6.49 -11.08 15.35
N GLY A 269 5.78 -10.48 16.31
CA GLY A 269 5.91 -10.74 17.74
C GLY A 269 5.90 -9.48 18.61
N THR A 270 6.09 -8.30 18.00
CA THR A 270 6.06 -6.99 18.70
C THR A 270 4.72 -6.77 19.40
N ASN A 271 3.63 -7.03 18.69
CA ASN A 271 2.28 -6.80 19.19
C ASN A 271 1.80 -7.90 20.14
N ASP A 272 2.20 -9.15 19.89
CA ASP A 272 1.98 -10.29 20.79
C ASP A 272 2.56 -10.04 22.18
N TRP A 273 3.72 -9.38 22.26
CA TRP A 273 4.35 -9.05 23.54
C TRP A 273 3.46 -8.18 24.44
N THR A 274 2.57 -7.35 23.88
CA THR A 274 1.62 -6.53 24.67
C THR A 274 0.64 -7.36 25.50
N TYR A 275 0.42 -8.62 25.13
CA TYR A 275 -0.29 -9.60 25.94
C TYR A 275 0.67 -10.37 26.86
N PHE A 276 1.77 -10.90 26.32
CA PHE A 276 2.66 -11.82 27.05
C PHE A 276 3.55 -11.18 28.12
N ASP A 277 3.76 -9.86 28.12
CA ASP A 277 4.39 -9.10 29.22
C ASP A 277 3.66 -9.31 30.56
N SER A 278 2.34 -9.50 30.50
CA SER A 278 1.48 -9.79 31.66
C SER A 278 1.08 -11.25 31.82
N HIS A 279 1.43 -12.11 30.85
CA HIS A 279 1.05 -13.54 30.77
C HIS A 279 2.27 -14.44 30.50
N GLU A 280 3.40 -14.20 31.17
CA GLU A 280 4.67 -14.89 30.89
C GLU A 280 4.60 -16.43 30.98
N ASN A 281 3.68 -16.96 31.78
CA ASN A 281 3.44 -18.40 31.95
C ASN A 281 2.59 -19.02 30.82
N GLU A 282 2.27 -18.27 29.76
CA GLU A 282 1.41 -18.72 28.66
C GLU A 282 2.09 -18.63 27.28
N LYS A 283 3.38 -18.29 27.23
CA LYS A 283 4.14 -18.06 25.98
C LYS A 283 4.20 -19.28 25.04
N GLU A 284 4.01 -20.49 25.57
CA GLU A 284 3.79 -21.74 24.82
C GLU A 284 2.71 -21.58 23.73
N LYS A 285 1.64 -20.82 24.00
CA LYS A 285 0.57 -20.53 23.02
C LYS A 285 1.02 -19.72 21.81
N PHE A 286 2.04 -18.87 21.98
CA PHE A 286 2.66 -18.16 20.86
C PHE A 286 3.62 -19.09 20.11
N GLU A 287 4.29 -20.03 20.81
CA GLU A 287 5.10 -21.08 20.17
C GLU A 287 4.20 -21.98 19.29
N ASP A 288 3.01 -22.38 19.77
CA ASP A 288 1.96 -23.07 19.00
C ASP A 288 1.55 -22.29 17.72
N SER A 289 1.01 -21.07 17.88
CA SER A 289 0.49 -20.28 16.74
C SER A 289 1.59 -19.89 15.74
N TYR A 290 2.83 -19.66 16.18
CA TYR A 290 3.96 -19.40 15.27
C TYR A 290 4.36 -20.67 14.50
N THR A 291 4.28 -21.84 15.14
CA THR A 291 4.49 -23.14 14.50
C THR A 291 3.41 -23.46 13.46
N ASP A 292 2.16 -23.05 13.69
CA ASP A 292 1.07 -23.16 12.71
C ASP A 292 1.17 -22.12 11.59
N LEU A 293 1.60 -20.88 11.88
CA LEU A 293 1.92 -19.89 10.85
C LEU A 293 3.04 -20.39 9.91
N LEU A 294 4.07 -21.06 10.43
CA LEU A 294 5.12 -21.67 9.61
C LEU A 294 4.59 -22.76 8.66
N LYS A 295 3.69 -23.63 9.14
CA LYS A 295 3.02 -24.65 8.31
C LYS A 295 2.20 -23.99 7.21
N LEU A 296 1.45 -22.93 7.53
CA LEU A 296 0.64 -22.16 6.59
C LEU A 296 1.49 -21.48 5.51
N VAL A 297 2.58 -20.81 5.90
CA VAL A 297 3.50 -20.14 4.97
C VAL A 297 4.19 -21.17 4.06
N ARG A 298 4.62 -22.31 4.60
CA ARG A 298 5.19 -23.42 3.81
C ARG A 298 4.20 -24.04 2.83
N GLU A 299 2.91 -24.13 3.17
CA GLU A 299 1.89 -24.67 2.26
C GLU A 299 1.67 -23.76 1.05
N CYS A 300 1.63 -22.43 1.27
CA CYS A 300 1.52 -21.45 0.20
C CYS A 300 2.78 -21.34 -0.67
N SER A 301 3.96 -21.48 -0.05
CA SER A 301 5.27 -21.29 -0.69
C SER A 301 6.22 -22.47 -0.40
N PRO A 302 6.08 -23.60 -1.12
CA PRO A 302 6.75 -24.86 -0.76
C PRO A 302 8.28 -24.82 -0.80
N ASP A 303 8.86 -24.11 -1.76
CA ASP A 303 10.32 -24.11 -2.01
C ASP A 303 11.07 -22.93 -1.34
N ALA A 304 10.35 -21.96 -0.77
CA ALA A 304 10.92 -20.72 -0.24
C ALA A 304 11.79 -20.93 1.01
N LYS A 305 12.84 -20.13 1.18
CA LYS A 305 13.52 -20.01 2.48
C LYS A 305 12.72 -19.11 3.41
N ILE A 306 12.55 -19.48 4.68
CA ILE A 306 11.79 -18.67 5.65
C ILE A 306 12.73 -18.11 6.71
N VAL A 307 12.74 -16.80 6.93
CA VAL A 307 13.56 -16.11 7.93
C VAL A 307 12.66 -15.47 8.98
N CYS A 308 12.53 -16.14 10.12
CA CYS A 308 11.80 -15.63 11.27
C CYS A 308 12.68 -14.62 12.01
N THR A 309 12.19 -13.40 12.19
CA THR A 309 12.95 -12.32 12.77
C THR A 309 12.12 -11.50 13.77
N LEU A 310 12.85 -10.81 14.65
CA LEU A 310 12.31 -9.89 15.65
C LEU A 310 13.49 -9.10 16.23
N GLY A 311 13.34 -7.79 16.47
CA GLY A 311 14.32 -7.08 17.28
C GLY A 311 14.19 -5.56 17.39
N MET A 312 13.68 -4.86 16.38
CA MET A 312 13.82 -3.40 16.28
C MET A 312 13.17 -2.65 17.44
N MET A 313 11.93 -3.00 17.79
CA MET A 313 11.15 -2.39 18.89
C MET A 313 11.10 -3.25 20.16
N GLY A 314 11.74 -4.41 20.16
CA GLY A 314 11.59 -5.46 21.18
C GLY A 314 12.07 -6.79 20.65
N ALA A 315 12.42 -7.71 21.55
CA ALA A 315 12.92 -9.04 21.22
C ALA A 315 12.59 -10.10 22.30
N GLU A 316 11.61 -9.82 23.14
CA GLU A 316 11.26 -10.57 24.34
C GLU A 316 10.66 -11.95 24.01
N LEU A 317 9.98 -12.07 22.86
CA LEU A 317 9.47 -13.33 22.29
C LEU A 317 10.44 -13.99 21.30
N TYR A 318 11.63 -13.44 21.04
CA TYR A 318 12.61 -14.10 20.16
C TYR A 318 13.01 -15.53 20.63
N PRO A 319 13.11 -15.84 21.95
CA PRO A 319 13.29 -17.22 22.41
C PRO A 319 12.14 -18.14 22.00
N GLN A 320 10.90 -17.65 21.99
CA GLN A 320 9.71 -18.41 21.59
C GLN A 320 9.71 -18.67 20.08
N ILE A 321 10.01 -17.66 19.25
CA ILE A 321 10.19 -17.82 17.79
C ILE A 321 11.24 -18.90 17.50
N LYS A 322 12.31 -18.91 18.29
CA LYS A 322 13.36 -19.93 18.23
C LYS A 322 12.88 -21.34 18.60
N ASN A 323 12.03 -21.48 19.61
CA ASN A 323 11.46 -22.78 19.99
C ASN A 323 10.52 -23.30 18.90
N ALA A 324 9.59 -22.45 18.43
CA ALA A 324 8.65 -22.77 17.36
C ALA A 324 9.36 -23.22 16.06
N VAL A 325 10.44 -22.55 15.66
CA VAL A 325 11.25 -22.96 14.50
C VAL A 325 11.97 -24.28 14.74
N ASP A 326 12.53 -24.52 15.94
CA ASP A 326 13.23 -25.78 16.25
C ASP A 326 12.24 -26.97 16.36
N GLU A 327 11.00 -26.72 16.83
CA GLU A 327 9.89 -27.69 16.85
C GLU A 327 9.34 -27.99 15.44
N TYR A 328 8.99 -26.96 14.68
CA TYR A 328 8.54 -27.09 13.28
C TYR A 328 9.51 -27.95 12.44
N LYS A 329 10.83 -27.77 12.62
CA LYS A 329 11.87 -28.58 11.96
C LYS A 329 11.94 -30.02 12.46
N SER A 330 11.68 -30.24 13.75
CA SER A 330 11.63 -31.58 14.36
C SER A 330 10.47 -32.39 13.77
N ASP A 331 9.30 -31.77 13.63
CA ASP A 331 8.07 -32.42 13.18
C ASP A 331 7.99 -32.62 11.66
N THR A 332 8.42 -31.62 10.87
CA THR A 332 8.34 -31.66 9.40
C THR A 332 9.58 -32.25 8.73
N GLY A 333 10.75 -32.13 9.37
CA GLY A 333 12.04 -32.41 8.75
C GLY A 333 12.55 -31.34 7.77
N ASP A 334 11.80 -30.25 7.57
CA ASP A 334 12.24 -29.03 6.86
C ASP A 334 13.46 -28.42 7.56
N LYS A 335 14.30 -27.72 6.80
CA LYS A 335 15.56 -27.11 7.25
C LYS A 335 15.80 -25.72 6.68
N GLU A 336 15.05 -25.30 5.65
CA GLU A 336 15.20 -24.00 5.01
C GLU A 336 14.37 -22.92 5.76
N VAL A 337 14.31 -23.04 7.09
CA VAL A 337 13.72 -22.08 8.02
C VAL A 337 14.81 -21.61 8.98
N TYR A 338 14.90 -20.31 9.22
CA TYR A 338 16.01 -19.66 9.92
C TYR A 338 15.50 -18.65 10.95
N THR A 339 16.35 -18.31 11.92
CA THR A 339 16.03 -17.30 12.93
C THR A 339 17.14 -16.25 13.01
N LEU A 340 16.77 -14.97 12.89
CA LEU A 340 17.68 -13.85 13.10
C LEU A 340 17.10 -12.88 14.14
N LYS A 341 17.86 -12.54 15.18
CA LYS A 341 17.52 -11.44 16.08
C LYS A 341 18.13 -10.15 15.54
N LEU A 342 17.30 -9.12 15.37
CA LEU A 342 17.75 -7.79 14.96
C LEU A 342 18.24 -6.97 16.16
N GLY A 343 19.09 -6.00 15.90
CA GLY A 343 19.42 -4.94 16.85
C GLY A 343 18.22 -4.04 17.11
N GLN A 344 17.98 -3.71 18.38
CA GLN A 344 17.05 -2.67 18.79
C GLN A 344 17.47 -1.30 18.21
N ILE A 345 16.51 -0.39 18.08
CA ILE A 345 16.75 1.02 17.73
C ILE A 345 17.81 1.63 18.67
N ASP A 346 18.78 2.38 18.13
CA ASP A 346 19.67 3.25 18.93
C ASP A 346 19.03 4.66 19.04
N PRO A 347 18.48 5.06 20.21
CA PRO A 347 17.77 6.33 20.31
C PRO A 347 18.68 7.56 20.23
N ALA A 348 20.00 7.40 20.34
CA ALA A 348 20.98 8.48 20.29
C ALA A 348 21.58 8.68 18.88
N GLN A 349 21.48 7.68 18.00
CA GLN A 349 21.99 7.73 16.62
C GLN A 349 20.89 7.70 15.56
N GLU A 350 19.82 6.94 15.80
CA GLU A 350 18.75 6.68 14.83
C GLU A 350 17.46 7.43 15.19
N GLY A 351 17.17 7.58 16.48
CA GLY A 351 15.97 8.23 16.99
C GLY A 351 14.70 7.38 16.86
N TYR A 352 13.55 8.00 17.09
CA TYR A 352 12.23 7.35 17.07
C TYR A 352 11.24 8.10 16.18
N GLY A 353 10.42 7.35 15.44
CA GLY A 353 9.22 7.83 14.74
C GLY A 353 7.99 7.76 15.63
N VAL A 354 6.82 7.98 15.02
CA VAL A 354 5.52 8.02 15.71
C VAL A 354 5.30 6.77 16.58
N ASP A 355 4.82 6.97 17.81
CA ASP A 355 4.58 5.88 18.79
C ASP A 355 5.78 4.94 18.98
N TYR A 356 7.00 5.51 18.94
CA TYR A 356 8.30 4.85 19.13
C TYR A 356 8.72 3.87 18.02
N HIS A 357 8.09 3.93 16.85
CA HIS A 357 8.47 3.12 15.68
C HIS A 357 9.86 3.48 15.13
N PRO A 358 10.54 2.56 14.39
CA PRO A 358 11.85 2.84 13.81
C PRO A 358 11.78 3.86 12.67
N LEU A 359 12.70 4.83 12.68
CA LEU A 359 12.91 5.74 11.55
C LEU A 359 13.68 5.05 10.41
N ALA A 360 13.79 5.74 9.27
CA ALA A 360 14.57 5.29 8.12
C ALA A 360 16.00 4.86 8.50
N ALA A 361 16.65 5.53 9.47
CA ALA A 361 17.99 5.19 9.94
C ALA A 361 18.10 3.75 10.49
N SER A 362 17.21 3.34 11.40
CA SER A 362 17.17 1.98 11.93
C SER A 362 16.85 0.95 10.85
N ASN A 363 15.95 1.31 9.93
CA ASN A 363 15.56 0.47 8.80
C ASN A 363 16.75 0.21 7.86
N THR A 364 17.50 1.26 7.49
CA THR A 364 18.73 1.16 6.70
C THR A 364 19.81 0.36 7.43
N ARG A 365 20.02 0.57 8.74
CA ARG A 365 20.96 -0.24 9.52
C ARG A 365 20.62 -1.73 9.44
N VAL A 366 19.37 -2.11 9.68
CA VAL A 366 18.89 -3.50 9.60
C VAL A 366 19.07 -4.06 8.19
N ALA A 367 18.70 -3.29 7.16
CA ALA A 367 18.82 -3.71 5.77
C ALA A 367 20.27 -3.99 5.36
N GLU A 368 21.18 -3.02 5.58
CA GLU A 368 22.57 -3.08 5.11
C GLU A 368 23.48 -3.98 5.97
N ASN A 369 23.23 -4.07 7.29
CA ASN A 369 24.20 -4.63 8.24
C ASN A 369 23.73 -5.91 8.95
N GLU A 370 22.43 -6.25 8.91
CA GLU A 370 21.88 -7.43 9.59
C GLU A 370 21.15 -8.37 8.63
N LEU A 371 19.95 -8.02 8.19
CA LEU A 371 19.05 -8.94 7.51
C LEU A 371 19.38 -9.11 6.01
N GLY A 372 19.77 -8.05 5.31
CA GLY A 372 20.26 -8.15 3.92
C GLY A 372 21.48 -9.08 3.80
N PRO A 373 22.55 -8.87 4.59
CA PRO A 373 23.70 -9.79 4.65
C PRO A 373 23.34 -11.21 5.07
N PHE A 374 22.35 -11.40 5.95
CA PHE A 374 21.87 -12.72 6.34
C PHE A 374 21.17 -13.46 5.19
N ILE A 375 20.25 -12.78 4.49
CA ILE A 375 19.55 -13.31 3.31
C ILE A 375 20.57 -13.64 2.21
N ALA A 376 21.52 -12.74 1.94
CA ALA A 376 22.62 -12.97 0.99
C ALA A 376 23.38 -14.27 1.32
N GLY A 377 23.68 -14.50 2.60
CA GLY A 377 24.37 -15.69 3.09
C GLY A 377 23.59 -17.00 2.92
N ILE A 378 22.26 -17.01 3.15
CA ILE A 378 21.44 -18.24 3.02
C ILE A 378 20.99 -18.52 1.58
N MET A 379 20.86 -17.48 0.75
CA MET A 379 20.47 -17.59 -0.66
C MET A 379 21.66 -17.78 -1.61
N GLY A 380 22.87 -17.39 -1.18
CA GLY A 380 24.04 -17.32 -2.07
C GLY A 380 23.95 -16.19 -3.09
N TRP A 381 23.28 -15.09 -2.72
CA TRP A 381 23.03 -13.93 -3.58
C TRP A 381 24.00 -12.79 -3.26
N ASP A 382 24.53 -12.14 -4.29
CA ASP A 382 25.19 -10.84 -4.12
C ASP A 382 24.16 -9.78 -3.69
N LEU A 383 24.45 -9.11 -2.57
CA LEU A 383 23.76 -7.91 -2.09
C LEU A 383 24.41 -6.69 -2.75
N GLY A 384 23.62 -5.91 -3.50
CA GLY A 384 24.05 -4.66 -4.10
C GLY A 384 24.15 -3.50 -3.09
N PRO A 385 24.65 -2.33 -3.53
CA PRO A 385 24.55 -1.10 -2.74
C PRO A 385 23.09 -0.64 -2.65
N MET A 386 22.78 0.18 -1.65
CA MET A 386 21.52 0.92 -1.62
C MET A 386 21.35 1.76 -2.90
N PRO A 387 20.15 1.78 -3.54
CA PRO A 387 19.92 2.65 -4.70
C PRO A 387 19.99 4.13 -4.32
N ASP A 388 20.55 4.94 -5.21
CA ASP A 388 20.35 6.39 -5.22
C ASP A 388 19.18 6.71 -6.17
N ASP A 389 17.96 6.39 -5.71
CA ASP A 389 16.68 6.61 -6.40
C ASP A 389 15.92 7.83 -5.86
N GLY A 390 16.50 8.57 -4.92
CA GLY A 390 15.87 9.66 -4.17
C GLY A 390 15.02 9.22 -2.97
N THR A 391 14.69 7.93 -2.82
CA THR A 391 13.71 7.44 -1.84
C THR A 391 14.06 7.80 -0.39
N LEU A 392 15.35 7.71 -0.03
CA LEU A 392 15.84 7.99 1.33
C LEU A 392 16.16 9.47 1.59
N THR A 393 16.39 10.28 0.55
CA THR A 393 16.89 11.65 0.67
C THR A 393 15.80 12.72 0.65
N HIS A 394 14.61 12.43 0.13
CA HIS A 394 13.47 13.35 0.16
C HIS A 394 12.84 13.51 1.56
N THR A 395 12.42 14.74 1.87
CA THR A 395 11.69 15.10 3.10
C THR A 395 10.18 15.19 2.85
N PRO A 396 9.34 15.19 3.91
CA PRO A 396 7.89 15.39 3.77
C PRO A 396 7.46 16.80 3.27
N ASP A 397 8.39 17.75 3.10
CA ASP A 397 8.07 19.11 2.63
C ASP A 397 8.00 19.22 1.09
N ASP A 398 8.53 18.23 0.35
CA ASP A 398 8.52 18.18 -1.13
C ASP A 398 7.19 17.65 -1.73
N LEU A 399 6.19 17.37 -0.89
CA LEU A 399 4.99 16.62 -1.29
C LEU A 399 4.03 17.43 -2.16
N THR A 400 3.79 16.94 -3.38
CA THR A 400 2.73 17.44 -4.27
C THR A 400 1.46 16.61 -4.08
N VAL A 401 0.38 17.28 -3.65
CA VAL A 401 -0.97 16.69 -3.63
C VAL A 401 -1.45 16.57 -5.08
N GLY A 402 -1.94 15.40 -5.49
CA GLY A 402 -2.48 15.20 -6.83
C GLY A 402 -3.76 16.00 -7.04
N GLU A 403 -3.75 16.95 -7.97
CA GLU A 403 -4.99 17.59 -8.41
C GLU A 403 -5.82 16.60 -9.24
N TYR A 404 -7.15 16.73 -9.16
CA TYR A 404 -8.10 15.93 -9.93
C TYR A 404 -8.69 16.78 -11.05
N HIS A 405 -8.70 16.23 -12.26
CA HIS A 405 -9.46 16.78 -13.37
C HIS A 405 -10.61 15.82 -13.70
N GLU A 406 -11.85 16.32 -13.68
CA GLU A 406 -12.99 15.55 -14.16
C GLU A 406 -12.80 15.28 -15.66
N GLN A 407 -12.87 13.99 -16.04
CA GLN A 407 -12.85 13.64 -17.46
C GLN A 407 -14.08 14.23 -18.16
N PRO A 408 -13.94 14.73 -19.40
CA PRO A 408 -15.09 15.11 -20.21
C PRO A 408 -15.98 13.87 -20.39
N ALA A 409 -17.23 13.94 -19.90
CA ALA A 409 -18.18 12.85 -20.11
C ALA A 409 -18.34 12.58 -21.62
N ASP A 410 -18.23 11.30 -22.01
CA ASP A 410 -18.38 10.87 -23.39
C ASP A 410 -19.73 11.35 -23.94
N ASN A 411 -19.68 12.32 -24.86
CA ASN A 411 -20.85 12.81 -25.56
C ASN A 411 -21.23 11.78 -26.65
N VAL A 412 -21.79 10.65 -26.18
CA VAL A 412 -22.60 9.74 -26.99
C VAL A 412 -23.77 10.57 -27.52
N SER A 413 -23.59 11.09 -28.73
CA SER A 413 -24.49 12.06 -29.36
C SER A 413 -25.68 11.30 -29.95
N ASP A 414 -26.58 10.88 -29.06
CA ASP A 414 -27.77 10.11 -29.39
C ASP A 414 -28.74 10.97 -30.21
N GLN A 415 -28.67 10.85 -31.53
CA GLN A 415 -29.52 11.58 -32.48
C GLN A 415 -30.92 10.96 -32.55
N SER A 416 -31.72 11.14 -31.48
CA SER A 416 -33.17 10.99 -31.54
C SER A 416 -33.82 12.34 -31.83
N GLU A 417 -34.46 12.49 -33.00
CA GLU A 417 -35.17 13.72 -33.37
C GLU A 417 -36.40 13.97 -32.48
N SER A 418 -36.67 15.23 -32.17
CA SER A 418 -37.75 15.66 -31.28
C SER A 418 -39.15 15.58 -31.91
N SER A 419 -40.11 14.93 -31.24
CA SER A 419 -41.55 15.09 -31.55
C SER A 419 -42.45 14.93 -30.31
N ASP A 420 -42.53 15.99 -29.51
CA ASP A 420 -43.65 16.30 -28.61
C ASP A 420 -44.82 16.95 -29.42
N PRO A 421 -46.05 17.16 -28.87
CA PRO A 421 -46.48 17.00 -27.47
C PRO A 421 -47.85 16.30 -27.23
N GLU A 422 -48.21 16.14 -25.94
CA GLU A 422 -49.50 16.48 -25.28
C GLU A 422 -50.16 15.42 -24.37
N SER A 423 -50.91 15.94 -23.38
CA SER A 423 -52.00 15.33 -22.57
C SER A 423 -51.71 14.50 -21.30
N ASP A 424 -51.40 15.22 -20.20
CA ASP A 424 -52.31 15.42 -19.03
C ASP A 424 -52.80 14.23 -18.13
N VAL A 425 -53.46 14.59 -17.02
CA VAL A 425 -54.39 13.82 -16.15
C VAL A 425 -53.87 12.95 -14.97
N SER A 426 -53.85 13.59 -13.79
CA SER A 426 -54.25 13.12 -12.42
C SER A 426 -53.59 11.95 -11.66
N GLU A 427 -53.22 12.26 -10.41
CA GLU A 427 -53.52 11.55 -9.14
C GLU A 427 -54.07 10.10 -9.15
N SER A 428 -53.50 9.23 -8.31
CA SER A 428 -54.08 8.88 -7.00
C SER A 428 -53.22 7.83 -6.26
N SER A 429 -53.70 7.28 -5.13
CA SER A 429 -52.88 6.64 -4.09
C SER A 429 -53.51 5.36 -3.50
N THR A 430 -52.78 4.74 -2.55
CA THR A 430 -53.15 3.53 -1.76
C THR A 430 -53.13 2.18 -2.51
N SER A 431 -53.03 1.01 -1.88
CA SER A 431 -52.18 0.51 -0.77
C SER A 431 -52.46 -1.02 -0.61
N SER A 432 -51.80 -1.67 0.36
CA SER A 432 -52.28 -2.92 1.02
C SER A 432 -52.11 -4.28 0.30
N ALA A 433 -50.95 -4.90 0.56
CA ALA A 433 -50.83 -6.11 1.38
C ALA A 433 -51.37 -7.51 0.91
N VAL A 434 -50.42 -8.47 0.94
CA VAL A 434 -50.56 -9.89 1.38
C VAL A 434 -51.46 -10.84 0.58
N SER A 435 -50.84 -11.83 -0.06
CA SER A 435 -50.99 -13.26 0.33
C SER A 435 -49.95 -14.15 -0.33
N SER A 436 -49.68 -15.30 0.27
CA SER A 436 -48.68 -16.29 -0.15
C SER A 436 -49.33 -17.57 -0.69
N THR A 437 -48.66 -18.28 -1.59
CA THR A 437 -48.68 -19.76 -1.62
C THR A 437 -47.52 -20.30 -2.47
N SER A 438 -47.14 -21.55 -2.21
CA SER A 438 -46.02 -22.25 -2.84
C SER A 438 -46.46 -23.31 -3.86
N SER A 439 -45.62 -23.59 -4.85
CA SER A 439 -45.44 -24.92 -5.47
C SER A 439 -44.14 -24.93 -6.30
N ALA A 440 -43.69 -26.11 -6.73
CA ALA A 440 -42.33 -26.33 -7.22
C ALA A 440 -42.27 -27.05 -8.59
N SER A 441 -41.03 -27.21 -9.11
CA SER A 441 -40.65 -27.87 -10.38
C SER A 441 -40.96 -27.06 -11.66
N SER A 442 -40.28 -27.25 -12.80
CA SER A 442 -39.38 -28.35 -13.20
C SER A 442 -38.22 -27.89 -14.11
N VAL A 443 -37.36 -28.84 -14.52
CA VAL A 443 -36.09 -28.64 -15.24
C VAL A 443 -36.27 -28.49 -16.76
N SER A 444 -35.47 -27.62 -17.39
CA SER A 444 -35.02 -27.80 -18.79
C SER A 444 -33.66 -27.15 -19.04
N GLU A 445 -32.87 -27.73 -19.93
CA GLU A 445 -31.49 -27.31 -20.25
C GLU A 445 -31.44 -26.28 -21.40
N SER A 446 -30.47 -25.36 -21.36
CA SER A 446 -29.90 -24.75 -22.58
C SER A 446 -28.46 -24.26 -22.33
N THR A 447 -27.59 -24.44 -23.32
CA THR A 447 -26.15 -24.17 -23.22
C THR A 447 -25.77 -22.77 -23.70
N SER A 448 -24.98 -22.04 -22.91
CA SER A 448 -24.06 -21.02 -23.42
C SER A 448 -22.82 -20.92 -22.51
N SER A 449 -21.71 -20.45 -23.06
CA SER A 449 -20.43 -20.32 -22.36
C SER A 449 -20.32 -18.98 -21.64
N PHE A 450 -19.92 -18.97 -20.37
CA PHE A 450 -19.62 -17.73 -19.64
C PHE A 450 -18.34 -17.84 -18.79
N ARG A 451 -17.70 -16.68 -18.58
CA ARG A 451 -16.65 -16.45 -17.60
C ARG A 451 -17.22 -16.63 -16.18
N THR A 452 -16.40 -17.03 -15.21
CA THR A 452 -16.85 -17.28 -13.83
C THR A 452 -16.32 -16.23 -12.86
N THR A 453 -17.16 -15.23 -12.57
CA THR A 453 -17.08 -14.35 -11.39
C THR A 453 -18.49 -13.97 -10.97
N THR A 454 -18.85 -14.10 -9.68
CA THR A 454 -19.78 -13.25 -8.88
C THR A 454 -20.17 -13.89 -7.55
N ASN A 455 -20.58 -13.03 -6.60
CA ASN A 455 -20.79 -13.28 -5.17
C ASN A 455 -22.27 -13.68 -4.86
N PRO A 456 -22.91 -13.22 -3.76
CA PRO A 456 -22.83 -13.71 -2.38
C PRO A 456 -24.18 -14.25 -1.82
N ILE A 457 -24.20 -14.70 -0.56
CA ILE A 457 -25.44 -14.85 0.24
C ILE A 457 -25.24 -14.28 1.66
N GLN A 458 -26.19 -13.47 2.14
CA GLN A 458 -26.26 -12.89 3.48
C GLN A 458 -27.17 -13.67 4.43
N SER A 459 -26.98 -13.52 5.75
CA SER A 459 -28.08 -13.49 6.73
C SER A 459 -27.66 -12.74 8.01
N GLU A 460 -28.62 -12.07 8.65
CA GLU A 460 -28.42 -11.08 9.73
C GLU A 460 -28.35 -11.70 11.14
N ASP A 461 -27.65 -11.04 12.08
CA ASP A 461 -28.30 -10.42 13.25
C ASP A 461 -27.31 -9.49 14.01
N ASN A 462 -27.78 -8.36 14.58
CA ASN A 462 -26.90 -7.33 15.17
C ASN A 462 -27.54 -6.60 16.39
N PRO A 463 -26.95 -6.68 17.60
CA PRO A 463 -27.32 -5.84 18.74
C PRO A 463 -26.32 -4.70 18.99
N THR A 464 -26.71 -3.47 18.69
CA THR A 464 -25.92 -2.27 18.97
C THR A 464 -25.79 -1.95 20.46
N THR A 465 -24.56 -1.82 20.97
CA THR A 465 -24.24 -0.96 22.13
C THR A 465 -22.85 -0.34 21.97
N GLY A 466 -22.76 0.99 21.92
CA GLY A 466 -21.48 1.71 21.94
C GLY A 466 -21.17 2.28 23.33
N MET A 467 -19.89 2.42 23.64
CA MET A 467 -19.38 3.36 24.66
C MET A 467 -18.03 3.93 24.21
N ALA A 468 -17.75 5.16 24.60
CA ALA A 468 -16.53 5.87 24.26
C ALA A 468 -15.59 5.98 25.47
N GLY A 469 -14.29 6.04 25.20
CA GLY A 469 -13.28 6.58 26.12
C GLY A 469 -12.31 5.56 26.70
N GLY A 470 -11.05 5.99 26.88
CA GLY A 470 -10.04 5.23 27.63
C GLY A 470 -8.68 5.05 26.95
N MET A 471 -8.01 6.13 26.53
CA MET A 471 -6.55 6.05 26.34
C MET A 471 -5.89 5.82 27.71
N ALA A 472 -5.28 4.64 27.90
CA ALA A 472 -4.53 4.30 29.11
C ALA A 472 -3.03 4.59 28.90
N MET A 473 -2.58 5.76 29.34
CA MET A 473 -1.15 6.10 29.42
C MET A 473 -0.46 5.18 30.44
N ILE A 474 0.39 4.26 30.00
CA ILE A 474 1.31 3.49 30.85
C ILE A 474 2.72 4.06 30.69
N ALA A 475 3.16 4.86 31.65
CA ALA A 475 4.49 5.45 31.64
C ALA A 475 5.54 4.47 32.20
N LEU A 476 6.48 4.04 31.34
CA LEU A 476 7.61 3.17 31.71
C LEU A 476 8.64 3.92 32.57
N MET A 477 8.48 3.91 33.90
CA MET A 477 9.47 4.47 34.83
C MET A 477 10.64 3.51 35.11
N GLY A 478 11.67 3.58 34.25
CA GLY A 478 12.96 2.94 34.48
C GLY A 478 13.74 3.57 35.64
N GLY A 479 13.68 2.96 36.84
CA GLY A 479 14.28 3.49 38.07
C GLY A 479 15.81 3.32 38.17
N ALA A 480 16.58 4.36 37.83
CA ALA A 480 18.04 4.36 37.95
C ALA A 480 18.55 4.55 39.40
N VAL A 481 19.14 3.51 40.01
CA VAL A 481 19.68 3.56 41.39
C VAL A 481 21.13 4.06 41.42
N ILE A 482 21.33 5.35 41.75
CA ILE A 482 22.67 5.96 41.88
C ILE A 482 23.27 5.67 43.26
N ALA A 483 24.18 4.69 43.33
CA ALA A 483 24.91 4.33 44.55
C ALA A 483 26.06 5.31 44.88
N SER A 484 25.78 6.36 45.67
CA SER A 484 26.80 7.33 46.08
C SER A 484 27.83 6.77 47.08
N LYS A 485 29.12 6.76 46.70
CA LYS A 485 30.25 6.40 47.58
C LYS A 485 30.78 7.61 48.33
N ARG A 486 30.46 7.74 49.63
CA ARG A 486 31.15 8.67 50.53
C ARG A 486 32.63 8.28 50.70
N LYS A 487 33.54 9.25 50.68
CA LYS A 487 34.92 9.12 51.15
C LYS A 487 35.24 10.27 52.10
N LYS A 488 35.47 9.91 53.37
CA LYS A 488 36.00 10.72 54.48
C LYS A 488 35.42 12.13 54.61
#